data_AF-A0A5C3NKN6-F1
#
_entry.id   AF-A0A5C3NKN6-F1
#
_cell.length_a   1.000
_cell.length_b   1.000
_cell.length_c   1.000
_cell.angle_alpha   90.00
_cell.angle_beta   90.00
_cell.angle_gamma   90.00
#
_symmetry.space_group_name_H-M   'P 1'
#
loop_
_entity.id
_entity.type
_entity.pdbx_description
1 polymer ?
#
loop_
_entity_poly.entity_id
_entity_poly.type
_entity_poly.pdbx_seq_one_letter_code
_entity_poly.pdbx_strand_id
1 'polypeptide(L)'
;MLCVRHTLDRLRGSPAAPTIIISLAAHVQRLVLEFWGLLNWIRDVRDVVKNGEDYRTRPWDMLGAHTPDQSEAWRLHYAGIPVWLQQEISYELVVYEVVEPRTLPGDFSQVPSYPRLVLAKRDLSGALNMPGEWRRAMDAVVRRQLCISQLPRLLEDGDDEGPPTKRLREGAMFVSEGSSSLGPAAPVFFLQGDREARTIGHGLPAQPVATTSSQTSTPTQPSRRARARAKKKALTGMQPPPPPPQNLIPARQWYAIEHVQEYAVWSRALQQVSPLPQPRTSVKYYFAPPWMLDSLRGYPPDPKTGRYLHHWISIQTFCRMRLFDQTINGRPLTIAEWRDALWGDYNVHETGPASASVAPREATRHSLRSNIRRLFGKLNTLPSYHADVRAELGETVVTSDMAAKDMNIRQRVVWEACETNWRCEVLALDALMVGSHDLPQLERWIRESAVSRVWGSGTSGLDVVPLADGPRLDCWQGPGEAEWESCRTYLAAFVEILASWSGFPPTLQGGEAKVRTCGAQEYARIYQGAVDFYVSCFISRFGRLPVAPVRPPPSAGTVADGGCIPN
;
A
#
# COMPACT_ATOMS: atom_id res chain seq x y z
N MET A 1 -10.51 -14.22 -12.92
CA MET A 1 -9.64 -13.15 -13.48
C MET A 1 -9.08 -12.19 -12.43
N LEU A 2 -9.87 -11.68 -11.47
CA LEU A 2 -9.41 -10.69 -10.48
C LEU A 2 -8.16 -11.13 -9.68
N CYS A 3 -8.14 -12.36 -9.16
CA CYS A 3 -6.98 -12.88 -8.41
C CYS A 3 -5.70 -12.94 -9.26
N VAL A 4 -5.82 -13.30 -10.55
CA VAL A 4 -4.68 -13.34 -11.48
C VAL A 4 -4.14 -11.93 -11.73
N ARG A 5 -5.04 -10.94 -11.96
CA ARG A 5 -4.65 -9.54 -12.12
C ARG A 5 -3.95 -8.99 -10.88
N HIS A 6 -4.53 -9.20 -9.70
CA HIS A 6 -3.92 -8.79 -8.43
C HIS A 6 -2.52 -9.41 -8.21
N THR A 7 -2.32 -10.66 -8.61
CA THR A 7 -1.02 -11.34 -8.53
C THR A 7 -0.01 -10.79 -9.54
N LEU A 8 -0.47 -10.44 -10.75
CA LEU A 8 0.36 -9.77 -11.76
C LEU A 8 0.75 -8.34 -11.37
N ASP A 9 -0.19 -7.57 -10.80
CA ASP A 9 0.10 -6.22 -10.30
C ASP A 9 1.13 -6.28 -9.17
N ARG A 10 1.09 -7.31 -8.33
CA ARG A 10 2.13 -7.57 -7.33
C ARG A 10 3.50 -7.78 -7.97
N LEU A 11 3.58 -8.66 -8.96
CA LEU A 11 4.82 -8.92 -9.69
C LEU A 11 5.39 -7.67 -10.36
N ARG A 12 4.52 -6.75 -10.79
CA ARG A 12 4.92 -5.51 -11.49
C ARG A 12 5.21 -4.34 -10.55
N GLY A 13 4.44 -4.20 -9.47
CA GLY A 13 4.42 -3.00 -8.62
C GLY A 13 5.12 -3.16 -7.27
N SER A 14 5.33 -4.38 -6.80
CA SER A 14 6.01 -4.62 -5.52
C SER A 14 7.45 -5.07 -5.76
N PRO A 15 8.46 -4.32 -5.28
CA PRO A 15 9.78 -4.91 -5.12
C PRO A 15 9.65 -6.07 -4.14
N ALA A 16 10.19 -7.22 -4.50
CA ALA A 16 10.13 -8.43 -3.68
C ALA A 16 11.44 -9.20 -3.85
N ALA A 17 11.82 -9.98 -2.82
CA ALA A 17 12.98 -10.84 -2.94
C ALA A 17 12.81 -11.81 -4.13
N PRO A 18 13.89 -12.20 -4.83
CA PRO A 18 13.82 -13.09 -6.00
C PRO A 18 13.02 -14.38 -5.74
N THR A 19 13.12 -14.92 -4.54
CA THR A 19 12.37 -16.11 -4.09
C THR A 19 10.86 -15.89 -4.05
N ILE A 20 10.41 -14.71 -3.63
CA ILE A 20 9.01 -14.31 -3.61
C ILE A 20 8.51 -14.10 -5.06
N ILE A 21 9.32 -13.48 -5.92
CA ILE A 21 9.01 -13.28 -7.34
C ILE A 21 8.83 -14.63 -8.06
N ILE A 22 9.75 -15.57 -7.86
CA ILE A 22 9.66 -16.92 -8.45
C ILE A 22 8.40 -17.64 -7.96
N SER A 23 8.10 -17.56 -6.66
CA SER A 23 6.91 -18.19 -6.08
C SER A 23 5.61 -17.58 -6.63
N LEU A 24 5.58 -16.26 -6.81
CA LEU A 24 4.49 -15.52 -7.43
C LEU A 24 4.31 -15.91 -8.90
N ALA A 25 5.38 -15.95 -9.68
CA ALA A 25 5.35 -16.31 -11.09
C ALA A 25 4.84 -17.74 -11.29
N ALA A 26 5.32 -18.69 -10.48
CA ALA A 26 4.84 -20.06 -10.48
C ALA A 26 3.34 -20.13 -10.14
N HIS A 27 2.86 -19.31 -9.21
CA HIS A 27 1.43 -19.24 -8.87
C HIS A 27 0.59 -18.66 -10.02
N VAL A 28 1.05 -17.61 -10.70
CA VAL A 28 0.39 -17.06 -11.89
C VAL A 28 0.30 -18.10 -13.00
N GLN A 29 1.43 -18.72 -13.36
CA GLN A 29 1.49 -19.76 -14.38
C GLN A 29 0.50 -20.89 -14.08
N ARG A 30 0.48 -21.35 -12.82
CA ARG A 30 -0.47 -22.35 -12.33
C ARG A 30 -1.92 -21.92 -12.53
N LEU A 31 -2.31 -20.73 -12.06
CA LEU A 31 -3.70 -20.25 -12.19
C LEU A 31 -4.11 -20.15 -13.67
N VAL A 32 -3.21 -19.68 -14.53
CA VAL A 32 -3.43 -19.60 -15.98
C VAL A 32 -3.68 -20.99 -16.57
N LEU A 33 -2.85 -21.98 -16.24
CA LEU A 33 -3.02 -23.36 -16.70
C LEU A 33 -4.31 -24.01 -16.16
N GLU A 34 -4.69 -23.75 -14.90
CA GLU A 34 -5.95 -24.23 -14.33
C GLU A 34 -7.16 -23.62 -15.05
N PHE A 35 -7.16 -22.31 -15.30
CA PHE A 35 -8.23 -21.65 -16.06
C PHE A 35 -8.32 -22.19 -17.49
N TRP A 36 -7.18 -22.41 -18.14
CA TRP A 36 -7.13 -22.97 -19.48
C TRP A 36 -7.68 -24.41 -19.51
N GLY A 37 -7.31 -25.25 -18.54
CA GLY A 37 -7.86 -26.60 -18.39
C GLY A 37 -9.37 -26.61 -18.17
N LEU A 38 -9.90 -25.71 -17.32
CA LEU A 38 -11.35 -25.58 -17.09
C LEU A 38 -12.10 -25.10 -18.35
N LEU A 39 -11.51 -24.16 -19.11
CA LEU A 39 -12.10 -23.69 -20.36
C LEU A 39 -12.17 -24.82 -21.40
N ASN A 40 -11.08 -25.57 -21.58
CA ASN A 40 -11.07 -26.74 -22.46
C ASN A 40 -12.06 -27.81 -21.99
N TRP A 41 -12.16 -28.03 -20.67
CA TRP A 41 -13.15 -28.95 -20.11
C TRP A 41 -14.57 -28.55 -20.51
N ILE A 42 -14.96 -27.28 -20.29
CA ILE A 42 -16.31 -26.80 -20.59
C ILE A 42 -16.60 -26.80 -22.08
N ARG A 43 -15.62 -26.42 -22.92
CA ARG A 43 -15.83 -26.21 -24.36
C ARG A 43 -15.82 -27.52 -25.15
N ASP A 44 -14.87 -28.40 -24.84
CA ASP A 44 -14.51 -29.50 -25.75
C ASP A 44 -14.65 -30.89 -25.10
N VAL A 45 -14.43 -31.01 -23.78
CA VAL A 45 -14.27 -32.33 -23.13
C VAL A 45 -15.51 -32.80 -22.37
N ARG A 46 -16.26 -31.89 -21.76
CA ARG A 46 -17.41 -32.23 -20.90
C ARG A 46 -18.45 -33.06 -21.64
N ASP A 47 -18.77 -32.66 -22.87
CA ASP A 47 -19.81 -33.31 -23.65
C ASP A 47 -19.33 -34.67 -24.17
N VAL A 48 -18.05 -34.79 -24.56
CA VAL A 48 -17.38 -36.07 -24.90
C VAL A 48 -17.45 -37.05 -23.72
N VAL A 49 -17.11 -36.60 -22.51
CA VAL A 49 -17.17 -37.44 -21.30
C VAL A 49 -18.60 -37.84 -20.96
N LYS A 50 -19.57 -36.91 -21.10
CA LYS A 50 -20.98 -37.17 -20.81
C LYS A 50 -21.62 -38.15 -21.80
N ASN A 51 -21.25 -38.04 -23.07
CA ASN A 51 -21.77 -38.87 -24.14
C ASN A 51 -21.05 -40.22 -24.24
N GLY A 52 -19.90 -40.39 -23.57
CA GLY A 52 -19.10 -41.60 -23.61
C GLY A 52 -18.43 -41.85 -24.96
N GLU A 53 -18.04 -40.77 -25.65
CA GLU A 53 -17.39 -40.88 -26.96
C GLU A 53 -15.91 -41.30 -26.85
N ASP A 54 -15.41 -42.08 -27.81
CA ASP A 54 -14.04 -42.63 -27.81
C ASP A 54 -13.05 -41.67 -28.47
N TYR A 55 -12.17 -41.08 -27.66
CA TYR A 55 -11.13 -40.14 -28.07
C TYR A 55 -9.73 -40.60 -27.69
N ARG A 56 -9.54 -41.88 -27.33
CA ARG A 56 -8.24 -42.43 -26.86
C ARG A 56 -7.10 -42.22 -27.84
N THR A 57 -7.39 -42.25 -29.14
CA THR A 57 -6.39 -42.12 -30.22
C THR A 57 -6.01 -40.67 -30.51
N ARG A 58 -6.75 -39.70 -29.96
CA ARG A 58 -6.52 -38.27 -30.14
C ARG A 58 -6.51 -37.59 -28.77
N PRO A 59 -5.44 -37.77 -27.99
CA PRO A 59 -5.39 -37.21 -26.65
C PRO A 59 -5.44 -35.69 -26.69
N TRP A 60 -6.12 -35.09 -25.71
CA TRP A 60 -6.15 -33.66 -25.52
C TRP A 60 -4.77 -33.16 -25.11
N ASP A 61 -4.36 -32.01 -25.65
CA ASP A 61 -3.14 -31.32 -25.24
C ASP A 61 -3.37 -30.72 -23.84
N MET A 62 -3.22 -31.51 -22.79
CA MET A 62 -3.34 -31.04 -21.42
C MET A 62 -2.50 -31.88 -20.48
N LEU A 63 -2.16 -31.29 -19.34
CA LEU A 63 -1.54 -31.97 -18.21
C LEU A 63 -2.41 -33.07 -17.59
N GLY A 64 -3.65 -33.26 -18.07
CA GLY A 64 -4.62 -34.30 -17.72
C GLY A 64 -5.06 -34.38 -16.24
N ALA A 65 -5.54 -35.56 -15.81
CA ALA A 65 -6.26 -35.75 -14.55
C ALA A 65 -5.70 -36.88 -13.69
N HIS A 66 -5.65 -36.65 -12.38
CA HIS A 66 -5.22 -37.66 -11.41
C HIS A 66 -6.43 -38.17 -10.63
N THR A 67 -6.59 -39.50 -10.55
CA THR A 67 -7.70 -40.14 -9.86
C THR A 67 -7.27 -41.46 -9.23
N PRO A 68 -7.74 -41.79 -8.01
CA PRO A 68 -7.58 -43.13 -7.45
C PRO A 68 -8.66 -44.11 -7.94
N ASP A 69 -9.72 -43.62 -8.59
CA ASP A 69 -10.84 -44.44 -9.06
C ASP A 69 -10.57 -44.97 -10.46
N GLN A 70 -10.49 -46.29 -10.60
CA GLN A 70 -10.28 -46.98 -11.88
C GLN A 70 -11.39 -46.70 -12.90
N SER A 71 -12.64 -46.55 -12.45
CA SER A 71 -13.77 -46.31 -13.34
C SER A 71 -13.74 -44.90 -13.92
N GLU A 72 -13.37 -43.91 -13.12
CA GLU A 72 -13.11 -42.54 -13.58
C GLU A 72 -11.86 -42.48 -14.44
N ALA A 73 -10.80 -43.21 -14.09
CA ALA A 73 -9.59 -43.28 -14.92
C ALA A 73 -9.90 -43.83 -16.31
N TRP A 74 -10.69 -44.91 -16.38
CA TRP A 74 -11.17 -45.46 -17.64
C TRP A 74 -11.97 -44.43 -18.43
N ARG A 75 -12.95 -43.76 -17.79
CA ARG A 75 -13.79 -42.76 -18.46
C ARG A 75 -12.98 -41.58 -19.01
N LEU A 76 -12.04 -41.06 -18.24
CA LEU A 76 -11.19 -39.94 -18.64
C LEU A 76 -10.21 -40.35 -19.74
N HIS A 77 -9.61 -41.54 -19.64
CA HIS A 77 -8.78 -42.10 -20.69
C HIS A 77 -9.58 -42.29 -21.98
N TYR A 78 -10.80 -42.83 -21.88
CA TYR A 78 -11.71 -43.02 -23.02
C TYR A 78 -12.02 -41.70 -23.71
N ALA A 79 -12.20 -40.63 -22.93
CA ALA A 79 -12.38 -39.28 -23.43
C ALA A 79 -11.10 -38.62 -23.98
N GLY A 80 -9.98 -39.34 -24.10
CA GLY A 80 -8.71 -38.80 -24.61
C GLY A 80 -7.94 -37.93 -23.62
N ILE A 81 -8.30 -37.94 -22.33
CA ILE A 81 -7.59 -37.15 -21.31
C ILE A 81 -6.45 -38.02 -20.77
N PRO A 82 -5.20 -37.52 -20.70
CA PRO A 82 -4.14 -38.22 -20.00
C PRO A 82 -4.51 -38.45 -18.53
N VAL A 83 -4.32 -39.67 -18.01
CA VAL A 83 -4.71 -40.03 -16.64
C VAL A 83 -3.53 -40.57 -15.86
N TRP A 84 -3.37 -40.09 -14.63
CA TRP A 84 -2.51 -40.68 -13.61
C TRP A 84 -3.40 -41.42 -12.61
N LEU A 85 -3.43 -42.74 -12.71
CA LEU A 85 -4.18 -43.61 -11.80
C LEU A 85 -3.29 -43.99 -10.60
N GLN A 86 -3.69 -43.58 -9.40
CA GLN A 86 -3.00 -43.99 -8.16
C GLN A 86 -3.74 -45.16 -7.54
N GLN A 87 -3.05 -46.29 -7.39
CA GLN A 87 -3.60 -47.50 -6.79
C GLN A 87 -2.52 -48.28 -6.04
N GLU A 88 -2.95 -49.20 -5.18
CA GLU A 88 -2.04 -50.19 -4.63
C GLU A 88 -1.46 -51.06 -5.74
N ILE A 89 -0.23 -51.56 -5.54
CA ILE A 89 0.43 -52.39 -6.54
C ILE A 89 -0.43 -53.64 -6.76
N SER A 90 -0.98 -53.74 -7.98
CA SER A 90 -1.73 -54.89 -8.46
C SER A 90 -0.97 -55.53 -9.61
N TYR A 91 -0.99 -56.86 -9.65
CA TYR A 91 -0.41 -57.64 -10.74
C TYR A 91 -1.41 -57.87 -11.89
N GLU A 92 -2.63 -57.34 -11.78
CA GLU A 92 -3.68 -57.49 -12.79
C GLU A 92 -3.54 -56.49 -13.95
N LEU A 93 -2.72 -55.45 -13.79
CA LEU A 93 -2.46 -54.46 -14.84
C LEU A 93 -1.27 -54.84 -15.70
N VAL A 94 -1.48 -54.82 -17.01
CA VAL A 94 -0.40 -54.93 -17.98
C VAL A 94 0.41 -53.63 -17.95
N VAL A 95 1.57 -53.69 -17.32
CA VAL A 95 2.52 -52.58 -17.28
C VAL A 95 3.26 -52.51 -18.61
N TYR A 96 3.01 -51.45 -19.39
CA TYR A 96 3.67 -51.23 -20.67
C TYR A 96 5.14 -50.83 -20.49
N GLU A 97 5.41 -49.91 -19.57
CA GLU A 97 6.74 -49.41 -19.27
C GLU A 97 6.81 -49.02 -17.79
N VAL A 98 7.89 -49.44 -17.11
CA VAL A 98 8.23 -48.93 -15.78
C VAL A 98 9.21 -47.79 -15.99
N VAL A 99 8.82 -46.59 -15.56
CA VAL A 99 9.65 -45.39 -15.69
C VAL A 99 10.26 -45.07 -14.33
N GLU A 100 11.58 -44.96 -14.26
CA GLU A 100 12.23 -44.46 -13.05
C GLU A 100 12.01 -42.94 -12.89
N PRO A 101 11.84 -42.43 -11.66
CA PRO A 101 11.74 -40.99 -11.43
C PRO A 101 12.97 -40.29 -12.00
N ARG A 102 12.78 -39.48 -13.04
CA ARG A 102 13.86 -38.68 -13.59
C ARG A 102 14.27 -37.63 -12.56
N THR A 103 15.57 -37.45 -12.38
CA THR A 103 16.11 -36.32 -11.63
C THR A 103 15.62 -35.01 -12.26
N LEU A 104 15.51 -33.96 -11.44
CA LEU A 104 15.18 -32.62 -11.94
C LEU A 104 16.10 -32.27 -13.13
N PRO A 105 15.54 -31.74 -14.25
CA PRO A 105 16.33 -31.31 -15.39
C PRO A 105 17.47 -30.36 -14.97
N GLY A 106 18.60 -30.38 -15.67
CA GLY A 106 19.80 -29.63 -15.27
C GLY A 106 19.61 -28.10 -15.25
N ASP A 107 18.60 -27.62 -15.96
CA ASP A 107 18.15 -26.23 -16.02
C ASP A 107 17.19 -25.84 -14.88
N PHE A 108 16.78 -26.79 -14.02
CA PHE A 108 15.95 -26.52 -12.86
C PHE A 108 16.81 -26.17 -11.64
N SER A 109 16.36 -25.18 -10.86
CA SER A 109 17.02 -24.81 -9.60
C SER A 109 17.00 -25.97 -8.61
N GLN A 110 18.19 -26.42 -8.20
CA GLN A 110 18.37 -27.38 -7.10
C GLN A 110 18.14 -26.73 -5.72
N VAL A 111 18.05 -25.40 -5.67
CA VAL A 111 17.72 -24.65 -4.45
C VAL A 111 16.20 -24.59 -4.30
N PRO A 112 15.65 -25.12 -3.19
CA PRO A 112 14.21 -25.04 -2.92
C PRO A 112 13.76 -23.58 -2.81
N SER A 113 12.70 -23.20 -3.52
CA SER A 113 12.11 -21.86 -3.40
C SER A 113 11.48 -21.66 -2.02
N TYR A 114 11.51 -20.42 -1.53
CA TYR A 114 10.78 -19.99 -0.34
C TYR A 114 9.71 -18.94 -0.71
N PRO A 115 8.47 -19.08 -0.23
CA PRO A 115 7.99 -20.17 0.63
C PRO A 115 7.97 -21.50 -0.11
N ARG A 116 8.45 -22.56 0.58
CA ARG A 116 8.37 -23.92 0.04
C ARG A 116 6.91 -24.22 -0.24
N LEU A 117 6.62 -24.87 -1.37
CA LEU A 117 5.34 -25.54 -1.58
C LEU A 117 5.09 -26.39 -0.34
N VAL A 118 4.05 -26.05 0.43
CA VAL A 118 3.77 -26.72 1.70
C VAL A 118 3.28 -28.12 1.35
N LEU A 119 4.21 -29.05 1.31
CA LEU A 119 3.93 -30.48 1.38
C LEU A 119 3.17 -30.72 2.68
N ALA A 120 2.08 -31.49 2.63
CA ALA A 120 1.42 -31.95 3.84
C ALA A 120 2.49 -32.54 4.77
N LYS A 121 2.60 -32.02 6.00
CA LYS A 121 3.71 -32.26 6.94
C LYS A 121 4.03 -33.73 7.27
N ARG A 122 3.29 -34.70 6.73
CA ARG A 122 3.43 -36.14 6.99
C ARG A 122 3.70 -36.99 5.75
N ASP A 123 3.91 -36.40 4.58
CA ASP A 123 4.07 -37.16 3.35
C ASP A 123 5.48 -37.02 2.75
N LEU A 124 6.33 -38.00 3.01
CA LEU A 124 7.66 -38.13 2.42
C LEU A 124 7.61 -38.77 1.02
N SER A 125 6.47 -39.36 0.63
CA SER A 125 6.27 -40.04 -0.65
C SER A 125 5.57 -39.22 -1.73
N GLY A 126 4.97 -38.08 -1.36
CA GLY A 126 4.14 -37.27 -2.27
C GLY A 126 2.78 -37.89 -2.62
N ALA A 127 2.43 -39.03 -2.03
CA ALA A 127 1.25 -39.85 -2.32
C ALA A 127 -0.05 -39.39 -1.61
N LEU A 128 0.06 -38.57 -0.56
CA LEU A 128 -1.02 -37.90 0.16
C LEU A 128 -1.23 -36.44 -0.31
N ASN A 129 -0.43 -35.98 -1.27
CA ASN A 129 -0.78 -34.79 -2.05
C ASN A 129 -1.92 -35.13 -3.01
N MET A 130 -3.11 -35.37 -2.45
CA MET A 130 -4.33 -35.43 -3.24
C MET A 130 -4.37 -34.16 -4.11
N PRO A 131 -4.57 -34.29 -5.43
CA PRO A 131 -4.72 -33.15 -6.32
C PRO A 131 -5.77 -32.19 -5.76
N GLY A 132 -5.34 -31.04 -5.21
CA GLY A 132 -6.22 -30.06 -4.56
C GLY A 132 -5.96 -29.76 -3.07
N GLU A 133 -5.24 -30.57 -2.29
CA GLU A 133 -5.03 -30.31 -0.84
C GLU A 133 -3.94 -29.28 -0.51
N TRP A 134 -2.70 -29.49 -0.93
CA TRP A 134 -2.32 -28.73 -2.12
C TRP A 134 -2.62 -27.23 -2.17
N ARG A 135 -3.76 -27.00 -2.82
CA ARG A 135 -4.37 -25.71 -3.11
C ARG A 135 -4.77 -24.99 -1.83
N ARG A 136 -5.21 -25.67 -0.77
CA ARG A 136 -5.55 -25.03 0.52
C ARG A 136 -4.30 -24.53 1.24
N ALA A 137 -3.23 -25.32 1.26
CA ALA A 137 -1.98 -24.93 1.90
C ALA A 137 -1.28 -23.81 1.13
N MET A 138 -1.30 -23.88 -0.22
CA MET A 138 -0.81 -22.76 -1.02
C MET A 138 -1.72 -21.55 -0.99
N ASP A 139 -3.04 -21.71 -1.01
CA ASP A 139 -3.97 -20.60 -0.74
C ASP A 139 -3.66 -20.00 0.61
N ALA A 140 -3.34 -20.76 1.66
CA ALA A 140 -3.03 -20.16 2.96
C ALA A 140 -1.74 -19.30 2.92
N VAL A 141 -0.68 -19.77 2.25
CA VAL A 141 0.60 -19.05 2.14
C VAL A 141 0.51 -17.85 1.19
N VAL A 142 -0.08 -18.06 0.00
CA VAL A 142 -0.42 -17.00 -0.97
C VAL A 142 -1.40 -16.03 -0.34
N ARG A 143 -2.42 -16.47 0.41
CA ARG A 143 -3.32 -15.56 1.12
C ARG A 143 -2.55 -14.73 2.13
N ARG A 144 -1.72 -15.37 2.96
CA ARG A 144 -0.95 -14.70 4.01
C ARG A 144 0.06 -13.69 3.48
N GLN A 145 0.75 -14.00 2.37
CA GLN A 145 1.76 -13.11 1.80
C GLN A 145 1.23 -12.16 0.71
N LEU A 146 0.18 -12.55 -0.03
CA LEU A 146 -0.30 -11.85 -1.22
C LEU A 146 -1.71 -11.27 -1.10
N CYS A 147 -2.53 -11.76 -0.16
CA CYS A 147 -3.94 -11.40 -0.08
C CYS A 147 -4.34 -10.64 1.19
N ILE A 148 -3.60 -10.77 2.30
CA ILE A 148 -3.84 -9.91 3.49
C ILE A 148 -3.28 -8.50 3.24
N SER A 149 -2.32 -8.36 2.32
CA SER A 149 -1.69 -7.09 2.07
C SER A 149 -2.71 -6.01 1.71
N GLN A 150 -2.70 -4.96 2.50
CA GLN A 150 -3.60 -3.82 2.39
C GLN A 150 -2.80 -2.61 2.78
N LEU A 151 -3.22 -1.45 2.28
CA LEU A 151 -2.67 -0.20 2.72
C LEU A 151 -2.88 -0.07 4.25
N PRO A 152 -1.84 0.22 5.04
CA PRO A 152 -1.99 0.44 6.47
C PRO A 152 -2.94 1.60 6.74
N ARG A 153 -3.71 1.58 7.85
CA ARG A 153 -4.61 2.69 8.18
C ARG A 153 -3.84 4.01 8.33
N LEU A 154 -4.41 5.11 7.81
CA LEU A 154 -3.81 6.44 7.93
C LEU A 154 -3.89 7.01 9.35
N LEU A 155 -4.92 6.62 10.09
CA LEU A 155 -5.12 6.91 11.51
C LEU A 155 -5.09 5.59 12.28
N GLU A 156 -4.35 5.54 13.39
CA GLU A 156 -4.30 4.34 14.24
C GLU A 156 -5.39 4.40 15.32
N ASP A 157 -5.95 3.25 15.71
CA ASP A 157 -6.93 3.17 16.80
C ASP A 157 -6.27 3.68 18.09
N GLY A 158 -6.79 4.78 18.64
CA GLY A 158 -6.20 5.49 19.78
C GLY A 158 -5.62 6.87 19.46
N ASP A 159 -5.56 7.29 18.19
CA ASP A 159 -5.23 8.69 17.84
C ASP A 159 -6.31 9.69 18.33
N ASP A 160 -7.52 9.23 18.67
CA ASP A 160 -8.59 10.02 19.32
C ASP A 160 -8.45 10.13 20.86
N GLU A 161 -7.68 9.24 21.48
CA GLU A 161 -7.37 9.32 22.91
C GLU A 161 -5.99 9.96 23.09
N GLY A 162 -5.93 11.04 23.88
CA GLY A 162 -4.67 11.72 24.18
C GLY A 162 -3.57 10.75 24.67
N PRO A 163 -2.30 11.18 24.67
CA PRO A 163 -1.15 10.29 24.84
C PRO A 163 -1.27 9.41 26.09
N PRO A 164 -1.05 8.08 25.99
CA PRO A 164 -1.30 7.16 27.08
C PRO A 164 -0.36 7.43 28.27
N THR A 165 -0.95 7.55 29.46
CA THR A 165 -0.27 7.94 30.72
C THR A 165 0.39 6.79 31.48
N LYS A 166 0.51 5.58 30.92
CA LYS A 166 1.13 4.46 31.63
C LYS A 166 2.20 3.76 30.80
N ARG A 167 3.39 3.71 31.40
CA ARG A 167 4.53 2.93 30.91
C ARG A 167 4.10 1.47 30.75
N LEU A 168 4.28 0.94 29.55
CA LEU A 168 4.15 -0.49 29.25
C LEU A 168 5.22 -1.24 30.07
N ARG A 169 4.79 -2.24 30.85
CA ARG A 169 5.66 -3.13 31.62
C ARG A 169 5.66 -4.46 30.87
N GLU A 170 6.81 -4.86 30.36
CA GLU A 170 7.00 -6.14 29.66
C GLU A 170 6.80 -7.29 30.65
N GLY A 171 5.90 -8.21 30.32
CA GLY A 171 5.67 -9.45 31.03
C GLY A 171 5.18 -10.52 30.06
N ALA A 172 5.87 -11.66 30.03
CA ALA A 172 5.52 -12.80 29.19
C ALA A 172 4.52 -13.71 29.91
N MET A 173 3.43 -14.11 29.23
CA MET A 173 2.56 -15.19 29.66
C MET A 173 2.18 -16.09 28.49
N PHE A 174 2.18 -17.39 28.75
CA PHE A 174 1.79 -18.45 27.85
C PHE A 174 0.27 -18.67 27.95
N VAL A 175 -0.42 -18.81 26.82
CA VAL A 175 -1.82 -19.27 26.79
C VAL A 175 -1.83 -20.70 26.24
N SER A 176 -2.25 -21.64 27.08
CA SER A 176 -2.61 -23.00 26.68
C SER A 176 -4.10 -23.06 26.34
N GLU A 177 -4.41 -23.99 25.42
CA GLU A 177 -5.74 -24.53 25.06
C GLU A 177 -6.60 -23.67 24.11
N GLY A 178 -7.14 -24.19 23.01
CA GLY A 178 -7.05 -25.54 22.43
C GLY A 178 -7.50 -25.50 20.97
N SER A 179 -6.62 -25.91 20.06
CA SER A 179 -6.98 -26.27 18.69
C SER A 179 -6.40 -27.64 18.43
N SER A 180 -7.28 -28.58 18.14
CA SER A 180 -7.01 -30.01 18.00
C SER A 180 -5.93 -30.26 16.96
N SER A 181 -4.69 -30.39 17.42
CA SER A 181 -3.56 -30.87 16.64
C SER A 181 -2.99 -32.10 17.33
N LEU A 182 -2.92 -33.21 16.59
CA LEU A 182 -1.92 -34.24 16.90
C LEU A 182 -0.58 -33.77 16.33
N GLY A 183 0.16 -33.00 17.14
CA GLY A 183 1.60 -32.79 16.99
C GLY A 183 2.05 -31.33 17.13
N PRO A 184 3.14 -31.06 17.89
CA PRO A 184 3.55 -29.70 18.24
C PRO A 184 4.20 -28.98 17.05
N ALA A 185 3.71 -27.79 16.73
CA ALA A 185 4.35 -26.86 15.80
C ALA A 185 5.36 -25.97 16.55
N ALA A 186 6.57 -25.83 15.99
CA ALA A 186 7.57 -24.90 16.48
C ALA A 186 7.13 -23.43 16.30
N PRO A 187 7.48 -22.51 17.22
CA PRO A 187 6.93 -21.16 17.25
C PRO A 187 7.58 -20.24 16.23
N VAL A 188 6.76 -19.39 15.59
CA VAL A 188 7.18 -18.20 14.85
C VAL A 188 6.57 -17.01 15.58
N PHE A 189 7.41 -16.07 15.99
CA PHE A 189 7.02 -14.90 16.79
C PHE A 189 6.18 -13.91 15.95
N PHE A 190 5.01 -13.54 16.48
CA PHE A 190 4.19 -12.43 15.99
C PHE A 190 3.91 -11.46 17.14
N LEU A 191 3.97 -10.16 16.84
CA LEU A 191 3.32 -9.11 17.63
C LEU A 191 1.92 -8.93 17.05
N GLN A 192 0.89 -9.29 17.81
CA GLN A 192 -0.51 -9.02 17.47
C GLN A 192 -1.15 -8.24 18.62
N GLY A 193 -1.94 -7.23 18.25
CA GLY A 193 -2.51 -6.24 19.13
C GLY A 193 -3.68 -6.73 19.98
N ASP A 194 -3.93 -5.96 21.05
CA ASP A 194 -4.99 -6.12 22.03
C ASP A 194 -6.38 -6.10 21.38
N ARG A 195 -6.99 -7.27 21.19
CA ARG A 195 -8.46 -7.43 21.20
C ARG A 195 -8.82 -8.92 21.23
N GLU A 196 -8.70 -9.53 22.40
CA GLU A 196 -9.46 -10.71 22.85
C GLU A 196 -8.97 -11.13 24.26
N ALA A 197 -9.36 -10.36 25.28
CA ALA A 197 -9.09 -10.74 26.68
C ALA A 197 -10.13 -10.13 27.62
N ARG A 198 -11.41 -10.43 27.44
CA ARG A 198 -12.42 -10.30 28.52
C ARG A 198 -13.51 -11.36 28.37
N THR A 199 -13.28 -12.50 28.99
CA THR A 199 -14.23 -13.46 29.58
C THR A 199 -13.30 -14.60 30.03
N ILE A 200 -13.10 -14.88 31.32
CA ILE A 200 -14.02 -15.51 32.28
C ILE A 200 -13.49 -15.17 33.69
N GLY A 201 -14.40 -15.02 34.65
CA GLY A 201 -14.09 -14.48 35.98
C GLY A 201 -13.68 -15.50 37.03
N HIS A 202 -12.97 -15.02 38.04
CA HIS A 202 -13.11 -15.44 39.43
C HIS A 202 -12.94 -14.21 40.32
N GLY A 203 -13.91 -13.99 41.21
CA GLY A 203 -13.90 -12.89 42.16
C GLY A 203 -13.09 -13.23 43.41
N LEU A 204 -12.64 -12.16 44.09
CA LEU A 204 -12.52 -11.95 45.55
C LEU A 204 -11.65 -10.68 45.79
N PRO A 205 -11.75 -10.01 46.94
CA PRO A 205 -12.85 -9.20 47.47
C PRO A 205 -12.61 -7.68 47.27
N ALA A 206 -13.68 -6.89 47.38
CA ALA A 206 -13.65 -5.43 47.27
C ALA A 206 -13.18 -4.75 48.56
N GLN A 207 -12.27 -3.78 48.46
CA GLN A 207 -12.03 -2.75 49.48
C GLN A 207 -11.36 -1.50 48.86
N PRO A 208 -11.57 -0.30 49.42
CA PRO A 208 -12.83 0.40 49.55
C PRO A 208 -12.86 1.64 48.64
N VAL A 209 -14.08 2.04 48.29
CA VAL A 209 -14.37 3.29 47.59
C VAL A 209 -13.95 4.47 48.49
N ALA A 210 -12.94 5.22 48.07
CA ALA A 210 -12.73 6.56 48.57
C ALA A 210 -13.64 7.52 47.79
N THR A 211 -14.62 8.02 48.53
CA THR A 211 -15.62 9.02 48.20
C THR A 211 -15.11 10.22 47.41
N THR A 212 -15.88 10.56 46.38
CA THR A 212 -16.29 11.91 45.96
C THR A 212 -15.63 13.10 46.69
N SER A 213 -14.93 13.93 45.92
CA SER A 213 -14.88 15.38 46.15
C SER A 213 -15.18 16.12 44.86
N SER A 214 -16.33 16.75 44.85
CA SER A 214 -16.85 17.70 43.89
C SER A 214 -16.10 19.04 43.92
N GLN A 215 -16.07 19.71 42.76
CA GLN A 215 -15.92 21.17 42.55
C GLN A 215 -14.54 21.81 42.80
N THR A 216 -13.93 22.38 41.76
CA THR A 216 -13.99 23.84 41.49
C THR A 216 -13.08 24.21 40.31
N SER A 217 -13.64 24.99 39.39
CA SER A 217 -12.95 25.65 38.29
C SER A 217 -12.00 26.73 38.82
N THR A 218 -10.70 26.50 38.71
CA THR A 218 -9.68 27.57 38.84
C THR A 218 -8.98 27.80 37.50
N PRO A 219 -8.76 29.05 37.07
CA PRO A 219 -8.15 29.36 35.79
C PRO A 219 -6.71 28.85 35.73
N THR A 220 -6.42 28.09 34.67
CA THR A 220 -5.12 27.47 34.39
C THR A 220 -4.04 28.53 34.31
N GLN A 221 -3.07 28.45 35.23
CA GLN A 221 -1.89 29.31 35.26
C GLN A 221 -1.17 29.29 33.89
N PRO A 222 -0.79 30.45 33.33
CA PRO A 222 -0.13 30.51 32.03
C PRO A 222 1.23 29.81 32.06
N SER A 223 1.54 29.10 30.98
CA SER A 223 2.74 28.27 30.86
C SER A 223 4.02 29.04 31.20
N ARG A 224 5.05 28.32 31.67
CA ARG A 224 6.38 28.87 32.02
C ARG A 224 6.97 29.75 30.89
N ARG A 225 6.63 29.44 29.62
CA ARG A 225 7.03 30.20 28.42
C ARG A 225 6.28 31.53 28.27
N ALA A 226 5.00 31.58 28.66
CA ALA A 226 4.21 32.81 28.70
C ALA A 226 4.71 33.75 29.82
N ARG A 227 5.07 33.20 30.99
CA ARG A 227 5.68 33.98 32.07
C ARG A 227 7.07 34.53 31.72
N ALA A 228 7.91 33.73 31.06
CA ALA A 228 9.23 34.18 30.59
C ALA A 228 9.11 35.27 29.52
N ARG A 229 8.14 35.16 28.60
CA ARG A 229 7.85 36.20 27.60
C ARG A 229 7.28 37.46 28.24
N ALA A 230 6.39 37.35 29.22
CA ALA A 230 5.86 38.49 29.97
C ALA A 230 6.96 39.23 30.77
N LYS A 231 7.86 38.48 31.42
CA LYS A 231 8.99 39.04 32.16
C LYS A 231 10.00 39.74 31.23
N LYS A 232 10.22 39.21 30.02
CA LYS A 232 11.03 39.89 28.99
C LYS A 232 10.32 41.12 28.41
N LYS A 233 8.99 41.08 28.26
CA LYS A 233 8.14 42.20 27.79
C LYS A 233 8.16 43.40 28.74
N ALA A 234 8.19 43.13 30.05
CA ALA A 234 8.25 44.16 31.09
C ALA A 234 9.60 44.90 31.13
N LEU A 235 10.67 44.30 30.61
CA LEU A 235 12.03 44.84 30.65
C LEU A 235 12.41 45.69 29.43
N THR A 236 11.71 45.56 28.30
CA THR A 236 12.18 46.17 27.04
C THR A 236 11.30 47.27 26.45
N GLY A 237 10.11 47.56 27.00
CA GLY A 237 9.29 48.73 26.62
C GLY A 237 8.85 48.84 25.14
N MET A 238 9.38 48.01 24.25
CA MET A 238 9.12 48.05 22.82
C MET A 238 7.93 47.16 22.49
N GLN A 239 6.91 47.80 21.93
CA GLN A 239 5.84 47.14 21.22
C GLN A 239 6.47 46.23 20.16
N PRO A 240 6.20 44.91 20.17
CA PRO A 240 6.80 44.03 19.17
C PRO A 240 6.31 44.47 17.79
N PRO A 241 7.18 44.46 16.76
CA PRO A 241 6.72 44.57 15.38
C PRO A 241 5.63 43.50 15.16
N PRO A 242 4.65 43.75 14.26
CA PRO A 242 3.66 42.75 13.92
C PRO A 242 4.41 41.44 13.62
N PRO A 243 3.98 40.29 14.21
CA PRO A 243 4.64 39.04 13.92
C PRO A 243 4.68 38.88 12.39
N PRO A 244 5.84 38.53 11.79
CA PRO A 244 5.88 38.23 10.37
C PRO A 244 4.80 37.20 10.08
N PRO A 245 4.13 37.25 8.91
CA PRO A 245 3.10 36.28 8.55
C PRO A 245 3.68 34.89 8.83
N GLN A 246 3.11 34.21 9.83
CA GLN A 246 3.61 32.90 10.22
C GLN A 246 3.25 31.96 9.09
N ASN A 247 4.22 31.65 8.23
CA ASN A 247 4.05 30.63 7.21
C ASN A 247 3.56 29.36 7.88
N LEU A 248 2.31 29.02 7.61
CA LEU A 248 1.70 27.82 8.17
C LEU A 248 2.36 26.61 7.50
N ILE A 249 2.38 25.48 8.19
CA ILE A 249 2.93 24.25 7.64
C ILE A 249 2.09 23.88 6.39
N PRO A 250 2.69 23.43 5.27
CA PRO A 250 1.98 23.11 4.03
C PRO A 250 0.84 22.08 4.15
N ALA A 251 0.81 21.30 5.23
CA ALA A 251 -0.33 20.42 5.56
C ALA A 251 -1.61 21.19 5.94
N ARG A 252 -1.51 22.47 6.30
CA ARG A 252 -2.60 23.33 6.77
C ARG A 252 -2.93 24.47 5.81
N GLN A 253 -1.96 24.90 5.01
CA GLN A 253 -2.15 25.98 4.05
C GLN A 253 -1.65 25.49 2.71
N TRP A 254 -2.49 25.68 1.70
CA TRP A 254 -2.11 25.39 0.33
C TRP A 254 -1.03 26.36 -0.15
N TYR A 255 0.01 25.78 -0.76
CA TYR A 255 1.07 26.47 -1.47
C TYR A 255 1.28 25.71 -2.78
N ALA A 256 1.40 26.43 -3.89
CA ALA A 256 1.71 25.82 -5.18
C ALA A 256 3.13 25.25 -5.17
N ILE A 257 3.29 24.03 -5.66
CA ILE A 257 4.61 23.41 -5.85
C ILE A 257 5.29 24.05 -7.07
N GLU A 258 6.55 24.42 -6.95
CA GLU A 258 7.20 25.31 -7.92
C GLU A 258 7.40 24.65 -9.29
N HIS A 259 7.87 23.41 -9.32
CA HIS A 259 8.35 22.79 -10.56
C HIS A 259 7.34 21.85 -11.23
N VAL A 260 6.19 21.57 -10.63
CA VAL A 260 5.13 20.74 -11.23
C VAL A 260 3.94 21.58 -11.66
N GLN A 261 3.19 21.08 -12.65
CA GLN A 261 1.98 21.76 -13.13
C GLN A 261 0.74 21.17 -12.46
N GLU A 262 -0.01 22.02 -11.77
CA GLU A 262 -1.22 21.61 -11.04
C GLU A 262 -2.48 21.73 -11.92
N TYR A 263 -3.50 20.96 -11.59
CA TYR A 263 -4.82 21.09 -12.19
C TYR A 263 -5.61 22.22 -11.52
N ALA A 264 -6.22 23.10 -12.32
CA ALA A 264 -6.93 24.29 -11.83
C ALA A 264 -8.09 23.95 -10.86
N VAL A 265 -8.80 22.84 -11.11
CA VAL A 265 -9.93 22.42 -10.26
C VAL A 265 -9.45 22.03 -8.86
N TRP A 266 -8.32 21.31 -8.78
CA TRP A 266 -7.71 20.86 -7.53
C TRP A 266 -7.09 22.01 -6.75
N SER A 267 -6.32 22.89 -7.42
CA SER A 267 -5.71 24.05 -6.77
C SER A 267 -6.79 25.00 -6.21
N ARG A 268 -7.86 25.27 -6.96
CA ARG A 268 -9.01 26.04 -6.48
C ARG A 268 -9.64 25.41 -5.23
N ALA A 269 -9.92 24.11 -5.24
CA ALA A 269 -10.53 23.43 -4.09
C ALA A 269 -9.66 23.53 -2.83
N LEU A 270 -8.34 23.33 -2.95
CA LEU A 270 -7.40 23.44 -1.85
C LEU A 270 -7.22 24.88 -1.35
N GLN A 271 -7.24 25.88 -2.23
CA GLN A 271 -7.21 27.29 -1.88
C GLN A 271 -8.43 27.70 -1.07
N GLN A 272 -9.63 27.28 -1.49
CA GLN A 272 -10.90 27.67 -0.85
C GLN A 272 -11.03 27.23 0.61
N VAL A 273 -10.44 26.08 0.96
CA VAL A 273 -10.47 25.53 2.32
C VAL A 273 -9.27 25.93 3.17
N SER A 274 -8.26 26.60 2.58
CA SER A 274 -7.05 27.02 3.28
C SER A 274 -7.22 28.41 3.91
N PRO A 275 -6.66 28.67 5.11
CA PRO A 275 -5.90 27.75 5.96
C PRO A 275 -6.78 26.93 6.92
N LEU A 276 -6.33 25.71 7.23
CA LEU A 276 -6.97 24.82 8.20
C LEU A 276 -6.58 25.12 9.66
N PRO A 277 -7.45 24.78 10.63
CA PRO A 277 -7.11 24.85 12.06
C PRO A 277 -5.96 23.90 12.41
N GLN A 278 -5.42 24.04 13.63
CA GLN A 278 -4.38 23.13 14.11
C GLN A 278 -4.97 21.71 14.25
N PRO A 279 -4.36 20.68 13.64
CA PRO A 279 -4.85 19.31 13.77
C PRO A 279 -4.71 18.82 15.21
N ARG A 280 -5.66 17.96 15.63
CA ARG A 280 -5.68 17.33 16.96
C ARG A 280 -4.53 16.33 17.13
N THR A 281 -4.14 15.68 16.04
CA THR A 281 -3.13 14.63 15.98
C THR A 281 -2.00 15.01 15.04
N SER A 282 -0.90 14.25 15.08
CA SER A 282 0.21 14.48 14.16
C SER A 282 -0.18 14.04 12.76
N VAL A 283 0.03 14.92 11.78
CA VAL A 283 -0.24 14.62 10.37
C VAL A 283 0.71 13.54 9.86
N LYS A 284 0.14 12.51 9.23
CA LYS A 284 0.84 11.35 8.65
C LYS A 284 0.72 11.31 7.12
N TYR A 285 1.73 10.73 6.46
CA TYR A 285 1.81 10.50 5.01
C TYR A 285 2.38 9.11 4.71
N TYR A 286 1.90 8.49 3.63
CA TYR A 286 2.38 7.17 3.17
C TYR A 286 3.78 7.25 2.56
N PHE A 287 4.03 8.32 1.81
CA PHE A 287 5.28 8.66 1.14
C PHE A 287 5.78 10.02 1.64
N ALA A 288 7.02 10.38 1.27
CA ALA A 288 7.55 11.71 1.60
C ALA A 288 6.57 12.80 1.12
N PRO A 289 6.23 13.79 1.97
CA PRO A 289 5.38 14.89 1.55
C PRO A 289 6.03 15.61 0.37
N PRO A 290 5.33 15.85 -0.76
CA PRO A 290 5.96 16.37 -1.98
C PRO A 290 6.68 17.71 -1.77
N TRP A 291 6.16 18.56 -0.88
CA TRP A 291 6.77 19.83 -0.49
C TRP A 291 8.08 19.71 0.32
N MET A 292 8.48 18.52 0.75
CA MET A 292 9.84 18.27 1.26
C MET A 292 10.83 17.96 0.15
N LEU A 293 10.34 17.53 -1.01
CA LEU A 293 11.13 17.17 -2.17
C LEU A 293 11.23 18.32 -3.18
N ASP A 294 10.47 19.40 -2.97
CA ASP A 294 10.50 20.57 -3.84
C ASP A 294 10.33 21.90 -3.09
N SER A 295 10.61 23.00 -3.79
CA SER A 295 10.29 24.35 -3.39
C SER A 295 8.79 24.65 -3.54
N LEU A 296 8.30 25.56 -2.70
CA LEU A 296 6.91 25.99 -2.66
C LEU A 296 6.84 27.50 -2.91
N ARG A 297 5.90 27.95 -3.76
CA ARG A 297 5.70 29.37 -4.03
C ARG A 297 5.15 30.08 -2.79
N GLY A 298 5.84 31.12 -2.33
CA GLY A 298 5.44 31.88 -1.15
C GLY A 298 5.76 31.20 0.19
N TYR A 299 6.58 30.15 0.20
CA TYR A 299 7.07 29.49 1.41
C TYR A 299 8.61 29.50 1.42
N PRO A 300 9.28 29.58 2.59
CA PRO A 300 10.74 29.69 2.64
C PRO A 300 11.42 28.44 2.04
N PRO A 301 12.43 28.62 1.17
CA PRO A 301 13.15 27.49 0.59
C PRO A 301 13.89 26.69 1.69
N ASP A 302 13.88 25.36 1.58
CA ASP A 302 14.68 24.49 2.44
C ASP A 302 16.00 24.17 1.71
N PRO A 303 17.18 24.56 2.24
CA PRO A 303 18.46 24.24 1.62
C PRO A 303 18.72 22.73 1.54
N LYS A 304 17.94 21.91 2.24
CA LYS A 304 18.06 20.45 2.25
C LYS A 304 17.27 19.76 1.14
N THR A 305 16.47 20.48 0.35
CA THR A 305 15.62 19.88 -0.68
C THR A 305 16.41 19.00 -1.65
N GLY A 306 17.58 19.44 -2.12
CA GLY A 306 18.42 18.63 -3.01
C GLY A 306 18.89 17.31 -2.38
N ARG A 307 19.27 17.34 -1.10
CA ARG A 307 19.62 16.13 -0.32
C ARG A 307 18.42 15.22 -0.15
N TYR A 308 17.28 15.78 0.25
CA TYR A 308 16.06 14.99 0.46
C TYR A 308 15.61 14.32 -0.84
N LEU A 309 15.71 15.01 -1.97
CA LEU A 309 15.39 14.45 -3.27
C LEU A 309 16.34 13.32 -3.66
N HIS A 310 17.66 13.53 -3.53
CA HIS A 310 18.65 12.49 -3.84
C HIS A 310 18.47 11.25 -2.94
N HIS A 311 18.34 11.46 -1.63
CA HIS A 311 18.16 10.36 -0.69
C HIS A 311 16.81 9.66 -0.89
N TRP A 312 15.75 10.39 -1.22
CA TRP A 312 14.46 9.79 -1.58
C TRP A 312 14.60 8.79 -2.72
N ILE A 313 15.31 9.14 -3.81
CA ILE A 313 15.57 8.23 -4.93
C ILE A 313 16.27 6.95 -4.44
N SER A 314 17.23 7.07 -3.52
CA SER A 314 17.95 5.90 -2.99
C SER A 314 17.09 4.97 -2.12
N ILE A 315 16.06 5.48 -1.44
CA ILE A 315 15.20 4.71 -0.53
C ILE A 315 13.81 4.41 -1.09
N GLN A 316 13.48 4.91 -2.29
CA GLN A 316 12.13 4.81 -2.86
C GLN A 316 11.65 3.37 -2.97
N THR A 317 12.52 2.43 -3.36
CA THR A 317 12.19 1.01 -3.47
C THR A 317 11.76 0.46 -2.13
N PHE A 318 12.47 0.78 -1.05
CA PHE A 318 12.08 0.39 0.30
C PHE A 318 10.77 1.04 0.72
N CYS A 319 10.57 2.32 0.44
CA CYS A 319 9.31 3.01 0.73
C CYS A 319 8.11 2.36 0.03
N ARG A 320 8.29 1.85 -1.20
CA ARG A 320 7.28 1.06 -1.94
C ARG A 320 7.02 -0.29 -1.27
N MET A 321 8.05 -1.07 -0.95
CA MET A 321 7.90 -2.37 -0.27
C MET A 321 7.16 -2.22 1.07
N ARG A 322 7.56 -1.22 1.85
CA ARG A 322 7.06 -0.95 3.20
C ARG A 322 5.54 -0.78 3.27
N LEU A 323 4.89 -0.24 2.25
CA LEU A 323 3.42 -0.07 2.27
C LEU A 323 2.66 -1.38 2.23
N PHE A 324 3.30 -2.42 1.71
CA PHE A 324 2.60 -3.57 1.17
C PHE A 324 3.11 -4.91 1.69
N ASP A 325 4.30 -4.90 2.30
CA ASP A 325 4.87 -6.00 3.03
C ASP A 325 4.49 -5.89 4.52
N GLN A 326 3.65 -6.81 4.99
CA GLN A 326 3.21 -6.86 6.39
C GLN A 326 4.31 -7.26 7.38
N THR A 327 5.41 -7.83 6.89
CA THR A 327 6.58 -8.11 7.75
C THR A 327 7.33 -6.84 8.12
N ILE A 328 7.12 -5.76 7.36
CA ILE A 328 7.66 -4.43 7.62
C ILE A 328 6.57 -3.64 8.35
N ASN A 329 6.91 -3.01 9.49
CA ASN A 329 5.97 -2.13 10.20
C ASN A 329 5.75 -0.83 9.39
N GLY A 330 4.92 -0.93 8.35
CA GLY A 330 4.79 0.03 7.27
C GLY A 330 3.92 1.24 7.53
N ARG A 331 3.59 1.53 8.80
CA ARG A 331 2.64 2.59 9.15
C ARG A 331 2.97 3.95 8.52
N PRO A 332 1.98 4.78 8.19
CA PRO A 332 2.24 6.14 7.69
C PRO A 332 3.10 6.93 8.67
N LEU A 333 4.03 7.72 8.13
CA LEU A 333 5.00 8.46 8.94
C LEU A 333 4.56 9.92 9.09
N THR A 334 4.85 10.48 10.25
CA THR A 334 4.65 11.90 10.52
C THR A 334 5.63 12.76 9.75
N ILE A 335 5.33 14.06 9.64
CA ILE A 335 6.23 15.06 9.05
C ILE A 335 7.64 15.04 9.68
N ALA A 336 7.74 14.81 10.99
CA ALA A 336 9.04 14.76 11.67
C ALA A 336 9.81 13.48 11.31
N GLU A 337 9.11 12.34 11.28
CA GLU A 337 9.68 11.05 10.89
C GLU A 337 10.16 11.04 9.44
N TRP A 338 9.40 11.65 8.52
CA TRP A 338 9.85 11.82 7.13
C TRP A 338 11.12 12.68 7.01
N ARG A 339 11.25 13.74 7.81
CA ARG A 339 12.49 14.53 7.83
C ARG A 339 13.69 13.72 8.32
N ASP A 340 13.51 12.92 9.36
CA ASP A 340 14.58 12.06 9.88
C ASP A 340 14.92 10.95 8.86
N ALA A 341 13.92 10.37 8.18
CA ALA A 341 14.12 9.40 7.11
C ALA A 341 14.88 10.00 5.90
N LEU A 342 14.42 11.16 5.39
CA LEU A 342 15.04 11.86 4.26
C LEU A 342 16.42 12.44 4.60
N TRP A 343 16.71 12.70 5.88
CA TRP A 343 18.06 13.03 6.31
C TRP A 343 19.01 11.84 6.14
N GLY A 344 18.54 10.61 6.39
CA GLY A 344 19.27 9.39 6.08
C GLY A 344 20.35 9.01 7.10
N ASP A 345 20.26 9.47 8.35
CA ASP A 345 21.14 8.98 9.41
C ASP A 345 20.50 7.74 10.06
N TYR A 346 20.92 6.55 9.61
CA TYR A 346 20.37 5.26 10.02
C TYR A 346 21.28 4.47 10.97
N ASN A 347 22.42 5.04 11.35
CA ASN A 347 23.36 4.39 12.26
C ASN A 347 22.69 4.17 13.63
N VAL A 348 22.44 2.90 13.94
CA VAL A 348 21.92 2.49 15.25
C VAL A 348 23.10 2.42 16.21
N HIS A 349 23.43 3.55 16.84
CA HIS A 349 24.26 3.50 18.04
C HIS A 349 23.41 2.91 19.16
N GLU A 350 23.80 1.75 19.70
CA GLU A 350 23.32 1.26 20.99
C GLU A 350 23.72 2.28 22.05
N THR A 351 22.88 3.30 22.20
CA THR A 351 23.03 4.24 23.29
C THR A 351 22.58 3.49 24.54
N GLY A 352 23.52 3.28 25.46
CA GLY A 352 23.24 2.74 26.79
C GLY A 352 22.10 3.49 27.49
N PRO A 353 21.56 2.94 28.60
CA PRO A 353 20.33 3.40 29.21
C PRO A 353 20.33 4.92 29.36
N ALA A 354 19.34 5.57 28.72
CA ALA A 354 19.20 7.01 28.71
C ALA A 354 19.38 7.58 30.11
N SER A 355 20.28 8.56 30.27
CA SER A 355 20.45 9.22 31.56
C SER A 355 19.08 9.73 32.04
N ALA A 356 18.79 9.52 33.31
CA ALA A 356 17.47 9.79 33.91
C ALA A 356 17.08 11.29 33.93
N SER A 357 17.82 12.17 33.25
CA SER A 357 17.65 13.63 33.29
C SER A 357 17.16 14.27 31.98
N VAL A 358 16.86 13.50 30.93
CA VAL A 358 16.41 14.05 29.64
C VAL A 358 14.95 14.52 29.74
N ALA A 359 14.67 15.76 29.31
CA ALA A 359 13.32 16.31 29.34
C ALA A 359 12.34 15.40 28.55
N PRO A 360 11.08 15.22 28.98
CA PRO A 360 10.15 14.27 28.37
C PRO A 360 10.03 14.40 26.84
N ARG A 361 10.07 15.64 26.32
CA ARG A 361 10.00 15.95 24.89
C ARG A 361 11.24 15.52 24.10
N GLU A 362 12.41 15.59 24.71
CA GLU A 362 13.67 15.16 24.11
C GLU A 362 13.76 13.63 24.09
N ALA A 363 13.28 12.98 25.15
CA ALA A 363 13.14 11.52 25.19
C ALA A 363 12.19 11.02 24.09
N THR A 364 11.04 11.67 23.86
CA THR A 364 10.13 11.33 22.76
C THR A 364 10.80 11.51 21.40
N ARG A 365 11.51 12.62 21.17
CA ARG A 365 12.24 12.86 19.91
C ARG A 365 13.34 11.83 19.68
N HIS A 366 14.07 11.47 20.73
CA HIS A 366 15.11 10.44 20.67
C HIS A 366 14.50 9.07 20.33
N SER A 367 13.38 8.73 20.96
CA SER A 367 12.64 7.49 20.67
C SER A 367 12.14 7.43 19.22
N LEU A 368 11.57 8.53 18.70
CA LEU A 368 11.11 8.61 17.31
C LEU A 368 12.27 8.39 16.33
N ARG A 369 13.39 9.08 16.55
CA ARG A 369 14.61 8.90 15.74
C ARG A 369 15.15 7.48 15.80
N SER A 370 15.20 6.88 16.99
CA SER A 370 15.63 5.49 17.16
C SER A 370 14.72 4.51 16.40
N ASN A 371 13.41 4.75 16.40
CA ASN A 371 12.45 3.94 15.65
C ASN A 371 12.66 4.06 14.13
N ILE A 372 12.89 5.27 13.61
CA ILE A 372 13.18 5.48 12.18
C ILE A 372 14.52 4.85 11.79
N ARG A 373 15.56 5.01 12.60
CA ARG A 373 16.85 4.33 12.40
C ARG A 373 16.71 2.82 12.37
N ARG A 374 15.90 2.25 13.26
CA ARG A 374 15.62 0.80 13.27
C ARG A 374 14.81 0.38 12.03
N LEU A 375 13.81 1.15 11.64
CA LEU A 375 12.96 0.86 10.49
C LEU A 375 13.75 0.85 9.18
N PHE A 376 14.54 1.90 8.92
CA PHE A 376 15.30 2.01 7.67
C PHE A 376 16.63 1.25 7.73
N GLY A 377 17.36 1.32 8.85
CA GLY A 377 18.68 0.70 8.99
C GLY A 377 18.68 -0.79 9.33
N LYS A 378 17.83 -1.27 10.25
CA LYS A 378 17.88 -2.67 10.72
C LYS A 378 17.05 -3.63 9.87
N LEU A 379 15.85 -3.24 9.44
CA LEU A 379 14.95 -4.15 8.70
C LEU A 379 15.36 -4.34 7.24
N ASN A 380 15.97 -3.33 6.61
CA ASN A 380 16.34 -3.39 5.19
C ASN A 380 17.84 -3.19 4.95
N THR A 381 18.66 -3.18 6.02
CA THR A 381 20.11 -2.97 5.93
C THR A 381 20.49 -1.73 5.10
N LEU A 382 19.62 -0.70 5.07
CA LEU A 382 19.91 0.49 4.27
C LEU A 382 21.10 1.21 4.88
N PRO A 383 22.14 1.50 4.09
CA PRO A 383 23.25 2.32 4.57
C PRO A 383 22.73 3.73 4.89
N SER A 384 23.40 4.39 5.84
CA SER A 384 23.18 5.82 6.06
C SER A 384 23.53 6.59 4.78
N TYR A 385 22.85 7.71 4.55
CA TYR A 385 23.03 8.53 3.37
C TYR A 385 24.43 9.10 3.26
N HIS A 386 25.01 8.97 2.07
CA HIS A 386 26.20 9.68 1.63
C HIS A 386 25.95 10.28 0.24
N ALA A 387 26.66 11.36 -0.09
CA ALA A 387 26.45 12.08 -1.36
C ALA A 387 26.89 11.27 -2.60
N ASP A 388 27.72 10.25 -2.39
CA ASP A 388 28.24 9.28 -3.36
C ASP A 388 27.39 8.01 -3.45
N VAL A 389 26.27 7.92 -2.72
CA VAL A 389 25.33 6.80 -2.85
C VAL A 389 24.85 6.71 -4.29
N ARG A 390 24.91 5.50 -4.85
CA ARG A 390 24.40 5.17 -6.17
C ARG A 390 22.87 5.10 -6.13
N ALA A 391 22.22 6.25 -6.32
CA ALA A 391 20.76 6.33 -6.46
C ALA A 391 20.35 6.08 -7.91
N GLU A 392 19.37 5.21 -8.16
CA GLU A 392 18.92 4.84 -9.50
C GLU A 392 17.47 5.26 -9.74
N LEU A 393 17.22 5.87 -10.90
CA LEU A 393 15.89 6.26 -11.35
C LEU A 393 15.67 5.71 -12.77
N GLY A 394 15.06 4.53 -12.86
CA GLY A 394 15.08 3.74 -14.08
C GLY A 394 16.51 3.27 -14.36
N GLU A 395 16.98 3.45 -15.59
CA GLU A 395 18.36 3.10 -16.00
C GLU A 395 19.40 4.20 -15.65
N THR A 396 18.94 5.36 -15.17
CA THR A 396 19.81 6.50 -14.88
C THR A 396 20.32 6.46 -13.45
N VAL A 397 21.65 6.44 -13.28
CA VAL A 397 22.29 6.71 -11.99
C VAL A 397 22.25 8.22 -11.73
N VAL A 398 21.56 8.62 -10.68
CA VAL A 398 21.36 10.02 -10.29
C VAL A 398 22.39 10.37 -9.22
N THR A 399 23.17 11.42 -9.45
CA THR A 399 24.08 11.99 -8.45
C THR A 399 23.38 13.06 -7.61
N SER A 400 23.96 13.42 -6.46
CA SER A 400 23.44 14.52 -5.63
C SER A 400 23.37 15.86 -6.35
N ASP A 401 24.25 16.11 -7.33
CA ASP A 401 24.23 17.36 -8.12
C ASP A 401 23.11 17.33 -9.17
N MET A 402 22.92 16.18 -9.84
CA MET A 402 21.80 15.97 -10.76
C MET A 402 20.46 16.15 -10.04
N ALA A 403 20.27 15.53 -8.87
CA ALA A 403 19.07 15.71 -8.06
C ALA A 403 18.80 17.19 -7.66
N ALA A 404 19.86 17.99 -7.51
CA ALA A 404 19.74 19.40 -7.15
C ALA A 404 19.48 20.34 -8.34
N LYS A 405 19.93 19.99 -9.55
CA LYS A 405 19.93 20.90 -10.71
C LYS A 405 19.09 20.42 -11.90
N ASP A 406 18.93 19.13 -12.09
CA ASP A 406 18.17 18.57 -13.21
C ASP A 406 16.68 18.70 -12.94
N MET A 407 16.01 19.54 -13.73
CA MET A 407 14.59 19.80 -13.61
C MET A 407 13.73 18.60 -14.02
N ASN A 408 14.17 17.79 -14.98
CA ASN A 408 13.41 16.61 -15.41
C ASN A 408 13.38 15.55 -14.31
N ILE A 409 14.53 15.30 -13.66
CA ILE A 409 14.61 14.39 -12.52
C ILE A 409 13.74 14.92 -11.37
N ARG A 410 13.84 16.21 -11.07
CA ARG A 410 13.03 16.82 -10.01
C ARG A 410 11.53 16.71 -10.28
N GLN A 411 11.09 17.12 -11.47
CA GLN A 411 9.69 17.05 -11.88
C GLN A 411 9.15 15.62 -11.82
N ARG A 412 9.92 14.64 -12.30
CA ARG A 412 9.55 13.22 -12.25
C ARG A 412 9.37 12.75 -10.81
N VAL A 413 10.35 12.99 -9.94
CA VAL A 413 10.31 12.53 -8.54
C VAL A 413 9.17 13.19 -7.76
N VAL A 414 8.96 14.49 -7.95
CA VAL A 414 7.92 15.24 -7.27
C VAL A 414 6.54 14.82 -7.77
N TRP A 415 6.36 14.61 -9.08
CA TRP A 415 5.15 14.03 -9.65
C TRP A 415 4.86 12.64 -9.08
N GLU A 416 5.85 11.73 -9.07
CA GLU A 416 5.68 10.38 -8.50
C GLU A 416 5.27 10.44 -7.02
N ALA A 417 5.84 11.35 -6.23
CA ALA A 417 5.48 11.55 -4.83
C ALA A 417 4.07 12.14 -4.64
N CYS A 418 3.65 13.08 -5.50
CA CYS A 418 2.29 13.61 -5.51
C CYS A 418 1.28 12.50 -5.85
N GLU A 419 1.51 11.84 -6.98
CA GLU A 419 0.63 10.80 -7.52
C GLU A 419 0.49 9.63 -6.55
N THR A 420 1.60 9.13 -6.01
CA THR A 420 1.58 8.00 -5.08
C THR A 420 0.86 8.34 -3.77
N ASN A 421 1.15 9.50 -3.17
CA ASN A 421 0.45 9.91 -1.95
C ASN A 421 -1.04 10.10 -2.23
N TRP A 422 -1.42 10.76 -3.33
CA TRP A 422 -2.81 10.98 -3.68
C TRP A 422 -3.57 9.67 -3.89
N ARG A 423 -3.03 8.71 -4.66
CA ARG A 423 -3.66 7.38 -4.85
C ARG A 423 -3.82 6.63 -3.53
N CYS A 424 -2.80 6.64 -2.67
CA CYS A 424 -2.89 6.05 -1.33
C CYS A 424 -3.94 6.73 -0.46
N GLU A 425 -4.05 8.06 -0.54
CA GLU A 425 -5.01 8.87 0.21
C GLU A 425 -6.45 8.61 -0.22
N VAL A 426 -6.71 8.50 -1.52
CA VAL A 426 -8.03 8.11 -2.06
C VAL A 426 -8.40 6.71 -1.59
N LEU A 427 -7.47 5.74 -1.68
CA LEU A 427 -7.71 4.37 -1.24
C LEU A 427 -7.98 4.29 0.28
N ALA A 428 -7.23 5.03 1.07
CA ALA A 428 -7.39 5.08 2.53
C ALA A 428 -8.69 5.76 2.95
N LEU A 429 -9.07 6.86 2.29
CA LEU A 429 -10.31 7.55 2.55
C LEU A 429 -11.49 6.67 2.16
N ASP A 430 -11.43 6.00 1.01
CA ASP A 430 -12.46 5.07 0.57
C ASP A 430 -12.68 3.94 1.58
N ALA A 431 -11.58 3.33 2.03
CA ALA A 431 -11.64 2.25 3.01
C ALA A 431 -12.25 2.69 4.34
N LEU A 432 -11.98 3.92 4.77
CA LEU A 432 -12.58 4.51 5.97
C LEU A 432 -14.07 4.83 5.77
N MET A 433 -14.45 5.38 4.61
CA MET A 433 -15.82 5.83 4.35
C MET A 433 -16.80 4.67 4.14
N VAL A 434 -16.33 3.55 3.57
CA VAL A 434 -17.14 2.35 3.29
C VAL A 434 -16.92 1.24 4.32
N GLY A 435 -15.91 1.37 5.20
CA GLY A 435 -15.54 0.32 6.15
C GLY A 435 -14.89 -0.89 5.49
N SER A 436 -14.18 -0.69 4.37
CA SER A 436 -13.66 -1.80 3.55
C SER A 436 -12.58 -2.63 4.25
N HIS A 437 -11.97 -2.11 5.32
CA HIS A 437 -11.03 -2.85 6.15
C HIS A 437 -11.67 -4.03 6.89
N ASP A 438 -12.97 -3.97 7.16
CA ASP A 438 -13.70 -5.01 7.88
C ASP A 438 -14.44 -5.96 6.92
N LEU A 439 -14.38 -5.68 5.61
CA LEU A 439 -15.00 -6.53 4.59
C LEU A 439 -14.23 -7.83 4.38
N PRO A 440 -14.93 -8.90 3.95
CA PRO A 440 -14.27 -10.09 3.41
C PRO A 440 -13.29 -9.73 2.28
N GLN A 441 -12.17 -10.44 2.23
CA GLN A 441 -11.04 -10.17 1.33
C GLN A 441 -11.44 -9.99 -0.15
N LEU A 442 -12.32 -10.84 -0.68
CA LEU A 442 -12.77 -10.75 -2.07
C LEU A 442 -13.55 -9.47 -2.33
N GLU A 443 -14.44 -9.08 -1.41
CA GLU A 443 -15.23 -7.85 -1.52
C GLU A 443 -14.33 -6.62 -1.42
N ARG A 444 -13.34 -6.65 -0.51
CA ARG A 444 -12.32 -5.61 -0.41
C ARG A 444 -11.55 -5.47 -1.73
N TRP A 445 -11.14 -6.57 -2.36
CA TRP A 445 -10.44 -6.51 -3.65
C TRP A 445 -11.30 -5.98 -4.79
N ILE A 446 -12.58 -6.35 -4.84
CA ILE A 446 -13.52 -5.79 -5.80
C ILE A 446 -13.61 -4.28 -5.61
N ARG A 447 -13.66 -3.82 -4.36
CA ARG A 447 -13.67 -2.39 -4.03
C ARG A 447 -12.37 -1.70 -4.43
N GLU A 448 -11.22 -2.24 -4.05
CA GLU A 448 -9.89 -1.70 -4.40
C GLU A 448 -9.68 -1.63 -5.92
N SER A 449 -10.14 -2.63 -6.68
CA SER A 449 -10.14 -2.63 -8.14
C SER A 449 -11.08 -1.57 -8.72
N ALA A 450 -12.22 -1.30 -8.08
CA ALA A 450 -13.07 -0.17 -8.47
C ALA A 450 -12.38 1.17 -8.21
N VAL A 451 -11.70 1.31 -7.06
CA VAL A 451 -10.94 2.52 -6.73
C VAL A 451 -9.81 2.77 -7.72
N SER A 452 -9.07 1.74 -8.14
CA SER A 452 -7.96 1.93 -9.07
C SER A 452 -8.36 2.31 -10.50
N ARG A 453 -9.66 2.23 -10.86
CA ARG A 453 -10.19 2.78 -12.12
C ARG A 453 -10.10 4.30 -12.21
N VAL A 454 -9.89 4.99 -11.08
CA VAL A 454 -9.75 6.45 -11.05
C VAL A 454 -8.46 6.92 -11.72
N TRP A 455 -7.44 6.06 -11.82
CA TRP A 455 -6.12 6.41 -12.35
C TRP A 455 -5.54 5.37 -13.29
N GLY A 456 -6.34 4.39 -13.71
CA GLY A 456 -5.88 3.25 -14.49
C GLY A 456 -7.00 2.32 -14.93
N SER A 457 -6.63 1.09 -15.29
CA SER A 457 -7.55 0.10 -15.87
C SER A 457 -8.34 -0.72 -14.83
N GLY A 458 -8.22 -0.43 -13.54
CA GLY A 458 -8.98 -1.10 -12.49
C GLY A 458 -8.44 -2.47 -12.10
N THR A 459 -7.12 -2.61 -11.94
CA THR A 459 -6.48 -3.91 -11.71
C THR A 459 -6.44 -4.30 -10.22
N SER A 460 -5.85 -3.46 -9.37
CA SER A 460 -5.72 -3.69 -7.93
C SER A 460 -5.50 -2.40 -7.14
N GLY A 461 -5.80 -2.42 -5.82
CA GLY A 461 -5.41 -1.37 -4.87
C GLY A 461 -3.89 -1.30 -4.60
N LEU A 462 -3.11 -2.17 -5.25
CA LEU A 462 -1.65 -2.15 -5.22
C LEU A 462 -1.04 -1.24 -6.30
N ASP A 463 -1.83 -0.83 -7.29
CA ASP A 463 -1.42 0.07 -8.38
C ASP A 463 -1.43 1.56 -7.96
N VAL A 464 -1.13 1.83 -6.69
CA VAL A 464 -1.00 3.21 -6.16
C VAL A 464 0.34 3.83 -6.50
N VAL A 465 1.33 3.03 -6.91
CA VAL A 465 2.65 3.51 -7.32
C VAL A 465 2.72 3.46 -8.85
N PRO A 466 2.92 4.58 -9.55
CA PRO A 466 3.09 4.58 -11.00
C PRO A 466 4.23 3.65 -11.45
N LEU A 467 4.01 2.91 -12.54
CA LEU A 467 5.05 2.07 -13.16
C LEU A 467 6.18 2.93 -13.70
N ALA A 468 7.43 2.54 -13.45
CA ALA A 468 8.61 3.32 -13.82
C ALA A 468 8.72 3.58 -15.33
N ASP A 469 8.33 2.58 -16.14
CA ASP A 469 8.43 2.59 -17.62
C ASP A 469 7.05 2.55 -18.30
N GLY A 470 5.98 2.79 -17.55
CA GLY A 470 4.61 2.81 -18.06
C GLY A 470 4.22 4.17 -18.66
N PRO A 471 3.15 4.22 -19.48
CA PRO A 471 2.59 5.49 -19.93
C PRO A 471 2.13 6.31 -18.71
N ARG A 472 2.58 7.56 -18.62
CA ARG A 472 2.13 8.50 -17.59
C ARG A 472 0.80 9.10 -18.02
N LEU A 473 -0.27 8.62 -17.41
CA LEU A 473 -1.63 9.03 -17.76
C LEU A 473 -1.92 10.42 -17.19
N ASP A 474 -2.45 11.31 -18.04
CA ASP A 474 -3.02 12.59 -17.62
C ASP A 474 -4.52 12.42 -17.42
N CYS A 475 -4.95 12.10 -16.19
CA CYS A 475 -6.32 11.67 -15.90
C CYS A 475 -7.31 12.80 -15.56
N TRP A 476 -6.83 14.05 -15.46
CA TRP A 476 -7.53 15.11 -14.73
C TRP A 476 -7.69 16.41 -15.53
N GLN A 477 -7.61 16.31 -16.86
CA GLN A 477 -7.75 17.44 -17.77
C GLN A 477 -9.18 18.02 -17.73
N GLY A 478 -9.25 19.36 -17.76
CA GLY A 478 -10.51 20.09 -17.80
C GLY A 478 -10.95 20.43 -19.23
N PRO A 479 -12.22 20.83 -19.42
CA PRO A 479 -12.68 21.30 -20.72
C PRO A 479 -11.88 22.51 -21.20
N GLY A 480 -11.47 22.51 -22.47
CA GLY A 480 -10.58 23.51 -23.06
C GLY A 480 -9.14 23.03 -23.22
N GLU A 481 -8.79 21.88 -22.64
CA GLU A 481 -7.51 21.22 -22.86
C GLU A 481 -7.63 20.17 -23.97
N ALA A 482 -6.54 19.89 -24.68
CA ALA A 482 -6.54 18.82 -25.68
C ALA A 482 -6.84 17.47 -25.00
N GLU A 483 -7.66 16.63 -25.64
CA GLU A 483 -7.95 15.26 -25.19
C GLU A 483 -8.68 15.13 -23.84
N TRP A 484 -9.26 16.20 -23.28
CA TRP A 484 -10.00 16.15 -22.01
C TRP A 484 -11.13 15.10 -21.99
N GLU A 485 -11.70 14.76 -23.14
CA GLU A 485 -12.74 13.73 -23.24
C GLU A 485 -12.23 12.33 -22.87
N SER A 486 -10.94 12.06 -23.05
CA SER A 486 -10.31 10.81 -22.59
C SER A 486 -10.38 10.66 -21.07
N CYS A 487 -10.46 11.78 -20.33
CA CYS A 487 -10.55 11.81 -18.87
C CYS A 487 -11.94 11.45 -18.33
N ARG A 488 -12.98 11.37 -19.19
CA ARG A 488 -14.35 11.01 -18.78
C ARG A 488 -14.42 9.68 -18.03
N THR A 489 -13.63 8.69 -18.45
CA THR A 489 -13.60 7.37 -17.81
C THR A 489 -13.11 7.46 -16.36
N TYR A 490 -12.06 8.25 -16.12
CA TYR A 490 -11.47 8.43 -14.79
C TYR A 490 -12.38 9.24 -13.87
N LEU A 491 -12.95 10.35 -14.38
CA LEU A 491 -13.90 11.14 -13.61
C LEU A 491 -15.18 10.35 -13.30
N ALA A 492 -15.69 9.56 -14.24
CA ALA A 492 -16.85 8.70 -14.00
C ALA A 492 -16.57 7.68 -12.89
N ALA A 493 -15.40 7.02 -12.92
CA ALA A 493 -14.97 6.11 -11.86
C ALA A 493 -14.83 6.84 -10.52
N PHE A 494 -14.29 8.06 -10.51
CA PHE A 494 -14.16 8.86 -9.30
C PHE A 494 -15.51 9.19 -8.68
N VAL A 495 -16.47 9.64 -9.50
CA VAL A 495 -17.84 9.92 -9.05
C VAL A 495 -18.54 8.65 -8.54
N GLU A 496 -18.35 7.51 -9.22
CA GLU A 496 -18.90 6.20 -8.79
C GLU A 496 -18.45 5.82 -7.38
N ILE A 497 -17.17 6.02 -7.05
CA ILE A 497 -16.62 5.74 -5.71
C ILE A 497 -17.20 6.71 -4.69
N LEU A 498 -17.18 8.01 -4.97
CA LEU A 498 -17.70 9.04 -4.09
C LEU A 498 -19.20 8.86 -3.81
N ALA A 499 -19.97 8.34 -4.76
CA ALA A 499 -21.40 8.11 -4.63
C ALA A 499 -21.76 7.11 -3.51
N SER A 500 -20.83 6.21 -3.17
CA SER A 500 -21.01 5.28 -2.05
C SER A 500 -20.65 5.86 -0.68
N TRP A 501 -20.10 7.07 -0.62
CA TRP A 501 -19.68 7.70 0.63
C TRP A 501 -20.85 8.42 1.30
N SER A 502 -20.89 8.37 2.63
CA SER A 502 -21.88 9.12 3.41
C SER A 502 -21.77 10.62 3.14
N GLY A 503 -22.91 11.29 2.90
CA GLY A 503 -22.97 12.73 2.64
C GLY A 503 -22.72 13.13 1.19
N PHE A 504 -22.73 12.18 0.24
CA PHE A 504 -22.58 12.46 -1.18
C PHE A 504 -23.62 13.50 -1.67
N PRO A 505 -23.21 14.57 -2.38
CA PRO A 505 -24.11 15.65 -2.76
C PRO A 505 -25.21 15.18 -3.73
N PRO A 506 -26.49 15.50 -3.49
CA PRO A 506 -27.59 15.17 -4.41
C PRO A 506 -27.40 15.73 -5.82
N THR A 507 -26.69 16.86 -5.95
CA THR A 507 -26.36 17.48 -7.23
C THR A 507 -25.45 16.63 -8.12
N LEU A 508 -24.70 15.70 -7.53
CA LEU A 508 -23.78 14.80 -8.25
C LEU A 508 -24.37 13.40 -8.47
N GLN A 509 -25.60 13.14 -8.02
CA GLN A 509 -26.24 11.83 -8.15
C GLN A 509 -26.48 11.48 -9.63
N GLY A 510 -26.08 10.25 -10.01
CA GLY A 510 -26.06 9.80 -11.40
C GLY A 510 -24.98 10.47 -12.26
N GLY A 511 -24.06 11.21 -11.64
CA GLY A 511 -22.98 11.91 -12.32
C GLY A 511 -22.03 10.97 -13.06
N GLU A 512 -21.81 9.76 -12.54
CA GLU A 512 -20.95 8.73 -13.13
C GLU A 512 -21.42 8.29 -14.52
N ALA A 513 -22.74 8.22 -14.73
CA ALA A 513 -23.32 7.95 -16.04
C ALA A 513 -23.30 9.21 -16.92
N LYS A 514 -23.63 10.38 -16.36
CA LYS A 514 -23.69 11.66 -17.09
C LYS A 514 -22.33 12.10 -17.64
N VAL A 515 -21.25 11.94 -16.88
CA VAL A 515 -19.88 12.33 -17.27
C VAL A 515 -19.46 11.70 -18.61
N ARG A 516 -19.98 10.51 -18.93
CA ARG A 516 -19.64 9.78 -20.16
C ARG A 516 -20.20 10.44 -21.42
N THR A 517 -21.30 11.21 -21.31
CA THR A 517 -22.02 11.76 -22.46
C THR A 517 -22.26 13.27 -22.39
N CYS A 518 -22.00 13.91 -21.24
CA CYS A 518 -22.32 15.32 -21.04
C CYS A 518 -21.41 16.27 -21.83
N GLY A 519 -21.90 17.49 -22.08
CA GLY A 519 -21.07 18.56 -22.66
C GLY A 519 -20.01 19.11 -21.69
N ALA A 520 -19.12 19.96 -22.22
CA ALA A 520 -18.01 20.59 -21.49
C ALA A 520 -18.42 21.29 -20.18
N GLN A 521 -19.48 22.11 -20.21
CA GLN A 521 -19.91 22.85 -19.02
C GLN A 521 -20.37 21.94 -17.89
N GLU A 522 -21.12 20.89 -18.24
CA GLU A 522 -21.63 19.94 -17.25
C GLU A 522 -20.49 19.05 -16.70
N TYR A 523 -19.54 18.66 -17.56
CA TYR A 523 -18.33 17.98 -17.11
C TYR A 523 -17.56 18.82 -16.08
N ALA A 524 -17.35 20.11 -16.36
CA ALA A 524 -16.66 21.02 -15.42
C ALA A 524 -17.39 21.11 -14.08
N ARG A 525 -18.73 21.19 -14.08
CA ARG A 525 -19.53 21.22 -12.84
C ARG A 525 -19.39 19.93 -12.04
N ILE A 526 -19.51 18.77 -12.68
CA ILE A 526 -19.38 17.48 -12.01
C ILE A 526 -17.96 17.31 -11.47
N TYR A 527 -16.95 17.65 -12.27
CA TYR A 527 -15.54 17.58 -11.87
C TYR A 527 -15.28 18.46 -10.64
N GLN A 528 -15.73 19.71 -10.68
CA GLN A 528 -15.59 20.66 -9.59
C GLN A 528 -16.27 20.16 -8.31
N GLY A 529 -17.52 19.72 -8.40
CA GLY A 529 -18.27 19.21 -7.25
C GLY A 529 -17.67 17.94 -6.66
N ALA A 530 -17.18 17.02 -7.49
CA ALA A 530 -16.54 15.79 -7.05
C ALA A 530 -15.25 16.06 -6.26
N VAL A 531 -14.40 16.97 -6.77
CA VAL A 531 -13.16 17.37 -6.09
C VAL A 531 -13.46 18.12 -4.78
N ASP A 532 -14.42 19.04 -4.78
CA ASP A 532 -14.82 19.77 -3.56
C ASP A 532 -15.33 18.83 -2.47
N PHE A 533 -16.14 17.83 -2.86
CA PHE A 533 -16.63 16.81 -1.94
C PHE A 533 -15.49 15.94 -1.41
N TYR A 534 -14.60 15.45 -2.27
CA TYR A 534 -13.42 14.67 -1.86
C TYR A 534 -12.54 15.43 -0.86
N VAL A 535 -12.18 16.68 -1.17
CA VAL A 535 -11.33 17.52 -0.30
C VAL A 535 -12.00 17.74 1.05
N SER A 536 -13.31 18.01 1.06
CA SER A 536 -14.08 18.20 2.30
C SER A 536 -14.12 16.94 3.16
N CYS A 537 -14.41 15.77 2.56
CA CYS A 537 -14.37 14.49 3.25
C CYS A 537 -12.98 14.18 3.82
N PHE A 538 -11.93 14.40 3.02
CA PHE A 538 -10.55 14.16 3.44
C PHE A 538 -10.18 15.00 4.66
N ILE A 539 -10.48 16.30 4.63
CA ILE A 539 -10.19 17.21 5.75
C ILE A 539 -11.00 16.82 6.99
N SER A 540 -12.27 16.49 6.82
CA SER A 540 -13.13 16.08 7.94
C SER A 540 -12.61 14.83 8.64
N ARG A 541 -12.03 13.88 7.90
CA ARG A 541 -11.52 12.62 8.45
C ARG A 541 -10.07 12.71 8.94
N PHE A 542 -9.19 13.39 8.21
CA PHE A 542 -7.74 13.37 8.47
C PHE A 542 -7.18 14.69 9.00
N GLY A 543 -7.97 15.76 9.08
CA GLY A 543 -7.60 17.03 9.72
C GLY A 543 -6.49 17.82 9.03
N ARG A 544 -6.19 17.52 7.76
CA ARG A 544 -5.14 18.18 6.96
C ARG A 544 -5.51 18.20 5.47
N LEU A 545 -4.83 19.04 4.69
CA LEU A 545 -5.04 19.11 3.24
C LEU A 545 -4.59 17.80 2.56
N PRO A 546 -5.37 17.24 1.62
CA PRO A 546 -4.90 16.11 0.81
C PRO A 546 -3.75 16.54 -0.10
N VAL A 547 -2.94 15.57 -0.50
CA VAL A 547 -2.03 15.74 -1.64
C VAL A 547 -2.88 15.69 -2.91
N ALA A 548 -2.76 16.71 -3.76
CA ALA A 548 -3.44 16.73 -5.05
C ALA A 548 -2.62 16.01 -6.12
N PRO A 549 -3.27 15.37 -7.10
CA PRO A 549 -2.59 14.93 -8.30
C PRO A 549 -2.07 16.16 -9.07
N VAL A 550 -0.96 15.98 -9.77
CA VAL A 550 -0.33 17.00 -10.62
C VAL A 550 -0.07 16.40 -11.99
N ARG A 551 0.09 17.25 -13.01
CA ARG A 551 0.28 16.77 -14.37
C ARG A 551 1.56 15.96 -14.50
N PRO A 552 1.53 14.87 -15.29
CA PRO A 552 2.72 14.10 -15.57
C PRO A 552 3.72 14.96 -16.35
N PRO A 553 5.02 14.93 -15.99
CA PRO A 553 6.04 15.58 -16.80
C PRO A 553 6.19 14.84 -18.13
N PRO A 554 6.57 15.55 -19.20
CA PRO A 554 6.75 14.95 -20.53
C PRO A 554 7.71 13.75 -20.46
N SER A 555 7.37 12.68 -21.17
CA SER A 555 8.24 11.52 -21.31
C SER A 555 9.45 11.91 -22.18
N ALA A 556 10.65 11.48 -21.79
CA ALA A 556 11.91 11.83 -22.47
C ALA A 556 12.04 11.29 -23.92
N GLY A 557 10.98 10.71 -24.50
CA GLY A 557 10.93 10.18 -25.87
C GLY A 557 10.06 10.98 -26.84
N THR A 558 9.37 12.04 -26.40
CA THR A 558 8.55 12.87 -27.29
C THR A 558 9.31 14.15 -27.64
N VAL A 559 10.39 14.03 -28.43
CA VAL A 559 10.91 15.17 -29.17
C VAL A 559 9.85 15.52 -30.21
N ALA A 560 9.21 16.66 -30.04
CA ALA A 560 8.28 17.21 -31.02
C ALA A 560 9.05 17.51 -32.31
N ASP A 561 8.75 16.76 -33.38
CA ASP A 561 8.94 17.23 -34.75
C ASP A 561 8.09 18.50 -34.91
N GLY A 562 8.73 19.65 -34.77
CA GLY A 562 8.07 20.95 -34.78
C GLY A 562 9.05 22.11 -34.87
N GLY A 563 10.15 21.93 -35.60
CA GLY A 563 11.08 23.00 -35.93
C GLY A 563 10.55 23.84 -37.09
N CYS A 564 9.71 24.84 -36.81
CA CYS A 564 9.62 26.01 -37.68
C CYS A 564 10.81 26.93 -37.36
N ILE A 565 11.77 26.97 -38.28
CA ILE A 565 12.85 27.95 -38.30
C ILE A 565 12.26 29.31 -38.72
N PRO A 566 12.47 30.41 -37.98
CA PRO A 566 12.11 31.74 -38.46
C PRO A 566 13.17 32.27 -39.42
N ASN A 567 12.71 32.80 -40.57
CA ASN A 567 13.32 33.95 -41.25
C ASN A 567 12.50 35.18 -40.90
#